data_AF-A0A288Y726-F1
#
_entry.id   AF-A0A288Y726-F1
#
_cell.length_a   1.000
_cell.length_b   1.000
_cell.length_c   1.000
_cell.angle_alpha   90.00
_cell.angle_beta   90.00
_cell.angle_gamma   90.00
#
_symmetry.space_group_name_H-M   'P 1'
#
loop_
_entity.id
_entity.type
_entity.pdbx_description
1 polymer ?
#
loop_
_entity_poly.entity_id
_entity_poly.type
_entity_poly.pdbx_seq_one_letter_code
_entity_poly.pdbx_strand_id
1 'polypeptide(L)'
;SLLIRHDKVLRTFDSMISANCTQELENAGIDFWKHSLVKSVTKSPLGLLEVTVISSAPGHKPTVSTIPDVDCLLWAIGRDPNTEGLNLDKLGLKLDAKGHIVVDEFQNTSRKGIYAVGDVCGKALLTPVAIAAGRKLAHRLFEGKQDSKLDYSNIPTVVFSHPPIGTVGLTEEEAISTYGRENVKVYTTSFTPMYHAVTQRKTKCVMKLVCAGKEEKVVGLHMQGLGCDE
;
A
#
# COMPACT_ATOMS: atom_id res chain seq x y z
N SER A 1 16.99 3.62 -11.37
CA SER A 1 16.15 2.45 -11.70
C SER A 1 15.29 2.03 -10.52
N LEU A 2 14.19 1.32 -10.76
CA LEU A 2 13.31 0.74 -9.74
C LEU A 2 13.15 -0.76 -10.00
N LEU A 3 13.47 -1.58 -8.99
CA LEU A 3 13.37 -3.03 -9.08
C LEU A 3 12.10 -3.50 -8.39
N ILE A 4 11.26 -4.26 -9.10
CA ILE A 4 10.03 -4.83 -8.56
C ILE A 4 9.93 -6.32 -8.86
N ARG A 5 9.40 -7.10 -7.92
CA ARG A 5 9.30 -8.57 -8.02
C ARG A 5 8.23 -9.05 -9.01
N HIS A 6 7.41 -8.13 -9.54
CA HIS A 6 6.26 -8.43 -10.38
C HIS A 6 6.20 -7.45 -11.57
N ASP A 7 5.04 -7.34 -12.22
CA ASP A 7 4.82 -6.51 -13.41
C ASP A 7 4.51 -5.03 -13.11
N LYS A 8 3.86 -4.75 -11.96
CA LYS A 8 3.39 -3.42 -11.57
C LYS A 8 3.71 -3.07 -10.12
N VAL A 9 3.82 -1.77 -9.83
CA VAL A 9 3.80 -1.25 -8.45
C VAL A 9 2.38 -1.25 -7.90
N LEU A 10 2.24 -1.13 -6.57
CA LEU A 10 0.94 -0.97 -5.90
C LEU A 10 -0.09 -2.05 -6.26
N ARG A 11 0.33 -3.32 -6.37
CA ARG A 11 -0.51 -4.43 -6.89
C ARG A 11 -1.79 -4.71 -6.13
N THR A 12 -1.89 -4.27 -4.88
CA THR A 12 -3.09 -4.43 -4.05
C THR A 12 -4.08 -3.28 -4.24
N PHE A 13 -3.70 -2.22 -4.95
CA PHE A 13 -4.61 -1.15 -5.35
C PHE A 13 -5.41 -1.60 -6.58
N ASP A 14 -6.49 -0.89 -6.87
CA ASP A 14 -7.28 -1.12 -8.08
C ASP A 14 -6.38 -1.18 -9.33
N SER A 15 -6.67 -2.14 -10.22
CA SER A 15 -5.84 -2.44 -11.39
C SER A 15 -5.63 -1.25 -12.33
N MET A 16 -6.58 -0.30 -12.37
CA MET A 16 -6.43 0.95 -13.13
C MET A 16 -5.33 1.83 -12.54
N ILE A 17 -5.28 1.96 -11.21
CA ILE A 17 -4.32 2.81 -10.51
C ILE A 17 -2.92 2.22 -10.59
N SER A 18 -2.76 0.92 -10.34
CA SER A 18 -1.46 0.25 -10.44
C SER A 18 -0.88 0.33 -11.85
N ALA A 19 -1.71 0.14 -12.88
CA ALA A 19 -1.30 0.27 -14.28
C ALA A 19 -0.89 1.70 -14.63
N ASN A 20 -1.72 2.70 -14.31
CA ASN A 20 -1.43 4.10 -14.63
C ASN A 20 -0.19 4.60 -13.88
N CYS A 21 -0.03 4.26 -12.61
CA CYS A 21 1.14 4.63 -11.83
C CYS A 21 2.43 4.04 -12.39
N THR A 22 2.42 2.75 -12.76
CA THR A 22 3.58 2.11 -13.40
C THR A 22 3.94 2.82 -14.71
N GLN A 23 2.93 3.12 -15.54
CA GLN A 23 3.14 3.81 -16.82
C GLN A 23 3.67 5.24 -16.64
N GLU A 24 3.17 6.02 -15.68
CA GLU A 24 3.63 7.39 -15.45
C GLU A 24 5.07 7.44 -14.90
N LEU A 25 5.46 6.46 -14.07
CA LEU A 25 6.84 6.32 -13.62
C LEU A 25 7.78 5.97 -14.78
N GLU A 26 7.37 5.08 -15.68
CA GLU A 26 8.12 4.79 -16.93
C GLU A 26 8.21 6.03 -17.83
N ASN A 27 7.11 6.76 -18.02
CA ASN A 27 7.06 8.01 -18.79
C ASN A 27 7.94 9.12 -18.16
N ALA A 28 8.18 9.05 -16.85
CA ALA A 28 9.10 9.95 -16.14
C ALA A 28 10.58 9.59 -16.35
N GLY A 29 10.89 8.51 -17.07
CA GLY A 29 12.25 8.03 -17.31
C GLY A 29 12.79 7.13 -16.21
N ILE A 30 11.94 6.61 -15.32
CA ILE A 30 12.37 5.61 -14.34
C ILE A 30 12.54 4.27 -15.06
N ASP A 31 13.77 3.79 -15.10
CA ASP A 31 14.11 2.47 -15.61
C ASP A 31 13.59 1.36 -14.68
N PHE A 32 12.64 0.56 -15.17
CA PHE A 32 11.99 -0.51 -14.42
C PHE A 32 12.62 -1.87 -14.68
N TRP A 33 13.00 -2.53 -13.59
CA TRP A 33 13.40 -3.93 -13.59
C TRP A 33 12.24 -4.75 -13.03
N LYS A 34 11.34 -5.16 -13.92
CA LYS A 34 10.15 -5.98 -13.60
C LYS A 34 10.53 -7.43 -13.35
N HIS A 35 9.69 -8.15 -12.63
CA HIS A 35 9.89 -9.58 -12.29
C HIS A 35 11.29 -9.89 -11.73
N SER A 36 11.86 -8.95 -10.97
CA SER A 36 13.27 -8.94 -10.61
C SER A 36 13.46 -9.12 -9.11
N LEU A 37 14.36 -10.03 -8.76
CA LEU A 37 14.78 -10.32 -7.39
C LEU A 37 16.28 -10.02 -7.26
N VAL A 38 16.65 -9.16 -6.31
CA VAL A 38 18.06 -8.95 -5.99
C VAL A 38 18.64 -10.23 -5.37
N LYS A 39 19.71 -10.76 -5.97
CA LYS A 39 20.44 -11.95 -5.52
C LYS A 39 21.59 -11.58 -4.59
N SER A 40 22.36 -10.57 -4.96
CA SER A 40 23.55 -10.14 -4.22
C SER A 40 23.87 -8.68 -4.53
N VAL A 41 24.54 -8.04 -3.59
CA VAL A 41 25.07 -6.68 -3.73
C VAL A 41 26.54 -6.74 -3.34
N THR A 42 27.43 -6.38 -4.25
CA THR A 42 28.87 -6.31 -4.01
C THR A 42 29.33 -4.86 -4.12
N LYS A 43 30.36 -4.49 -3.36
CA LYS A 43 30.95 -3.15 -3.43
C LYS A 43 32.24 -3.23 -4.25
N SER A 44 32.34 -2.42 -5.29
CA SER A 44 33.52 -2.35 -6.14
C SER A 44 34.66 -1.61 -5.44
N PRO A 45 35.92 -1.75 -5.92
CA PRO A 45 37.06 -0.99 -5.39
C PRO A 45 36.90 0.53 -5.47
N LEU A 46 36.06 1.01 -6.41
CA LEU A 46 35.73 2.44 -6.57
C LEU A 46 34.66 2.91 -5.58
N GLY A 47 34.14 2.01 -4.74
CA GLY A 47 33.13 2.32 -3.73
C GLY A 47 31.68 2.28 -4.24
N LEU A 48 31.48 2.03 -5.53
CA LEU A 48 30.17 1.84 -6.15
C LEU A 48 29.61 0.44 -5.87
N LEU A 49 28.30 0.29 -5.95
CA LEU A 49 27.61 -0.98 -5.77
C LEU A 49 27.38 -1.66 -7.12
N GLU A 50 27.50 -2.98 -7.11
CA GLU A 50 27.14 -3.85 -8.21
C GLU A 50 26.02 -4.77 -7.72
N VAL A 51 24.84 -4.66 -8.36
CA VAL A 51 23.62 -5.36 -7.93
C VAL A 51 23.34 -6.50 -8.89
N THR A 52 23.49 -7.73 -8.43
CA THR A 52 23.10 -8.92 -9.20
C THR A 52 21.61 -9.18 -9.03
N VAL A 53 20.91 -9.32 -10.14
CA VAL A 53 19.46 -9.48 -10.20
C VAL A 53 19.13 -10.79 -10.94
N ILE A 54 18.14 -11.51 -10.43
CA ILE A 54 17.49 -12.61 -11.13
C ILE A 54 16.16 -12.10 -11.65
N SER A 55 15.97 -12.12 -12.97
CA SER A 55 14.72 -11.72 -13.62
C SER A 55 13.98 -12.97 -14.10
N SER A 56 12.73 -13.13 -13.66
CA SER A 56 11.90 -14.31 -13.92
C SER A 56 10.56 -13.89 -14.52
N ALA A 57 10.59 -13.43 -15.77
CA ALA A 57 9.37 -13.06 -16.48
C ALA A 57 8.51 -14.32 -16.77
N PRO A 58 7.17 -14.23 -16.68
CA PRO A 58 6.28 -15.35 -17.01
C PRO A 58 6.56 -15.89 -18.42
N GLY A 59 6.63 -17.23 -18.54
CA GLY A 59 6.89 -17.91 -19.81
C GLY A 59 8.36 -17.88 -20.28
N HIS A 60 9.28 -17.28 -19.52
CA HIS A 60 10.69 -17.19 -19.86
C HIS A 60 11.56 -17.89 -18.83
N LYS A 61 12.73 -18.39 -19.26
CA LYS A 61 13.73 -18.94 -18.33
C LYS A 61 14.30 -17.79 -17.48
N PRO A 62 14.54 -18.01 -16.17
CA PRO A 62 15.19 -17.02 -15.32
C PRO A 62 16.54 -16.59 -15.91
N THR A 63 16.76 -15.27 -15.98
CA THR A 63 18.03 -14.70 -16.41
C THR A 63 18.72 -14.03 -15.23
N VAL A 64 20.06 -14.05 -15.25
CA VAL A 64 20.88 -13.32 -14.28
C VAL A 64 21.49 -12.12 -15.00
N SER A 65 21.33 -10.96 -14.40
CA SER A 65 21.83 -9.68 -14.90
C SER A 65 22.51 -8.93 -13.76
N THR A 66 23.34 -7.97 -14.12
CA THR A 66 24.03 -7.11 -13.16
C THR A 66 23.77 -5.66 -13.50
N ILE A 67 23.45 -4.87 -12.48
CA ILE A 67 23.38 -3.42 -12.55
C ILE A 67 24.70 -2.88 -11.96
N PRO A 68 25.66 -2.43 -12.79
CA PRO A 68 26.91 -1.87 -12.32
C PRO A 68 26.74 -0.42 -11.84
N ASP A 69 27.78 0.11 -11.21
CA ASP A 69 27.97 1.54 -10.94
C ASP A 69 26.80 2.20 -10.18
N VAL A 70 26.19 1.48 -9.24
CA VAL A 70 25.10 2.00 -8.40
C VAL A 70 25.68 2.77 -7.21
N ASP A 71 25.49 4.09 -7.17
CA ASP A 71 25.97 4.92 -6.05
C ASP A 71 25.25 4.62 -4.73
N CYS A 72 23.96 4.31 -4.79
CA CYS A 72 23.10 4.12 -3.64
C CYS A 72 22.02 3.07 -3.90
N LEU A 73 21.82 2.18 -2.93
CA LEU A 73 20.76 1.18 -2.95
C LEU A 73 19.80 1.42 -1.76
N LEU A 74 18.53 1.65 -2.07
CA LEU A 74 17.46 1.82 -1.08
C LEU A 74 16.57 0.57 -1.01
N TRP A 75 16.52 -0.06 0.15
CA TRP A 75 15.59 -1.16 0.42
C TRP A 75 14.25 -0.64 0.94
N ALA A 76 13.26 -0.58 0.05
CA ALA A 76 11.87 -0.22 0.38
C ALA A 76 10.93 -1.43 0.24
N ILE A 77 11.30 -2.57 0.86
CA ILE A 77 10.66 -3.88 0.63
C ILE A 77 9.60 -4.27 1.66
N GLY A 78 9.48 -3.52 2.76
CA GLY A 78 8.57 -3.82 3.86
C GLY A 78 9.07 -3.21 5.17
N ARG A 79 8.28 -3.42 6.22
CA ARG A 79 8.58 -3.04 7.61
C ARG A 79 8.16 -4.19 8.51
N ASP A 80 8.89 -4.38 9.60
CA ASP A 80 8.59 -5.36 10.64
C ASP A 80 8.11 -4.66 11.92
N PRO A 81 7.24 -5.29 12.73
CA PRO A 81 6.79 -4.74 14.00
C PRO A 81 7.94 -4.72 15.01
N ASN A 82 8.04 -3.66 15.81
CA ASN A 82 9.04 -3.53 16.87
C ASN A 82 8.60 -4.25 18.16
N THR A 83 8.63 -5.58 18.15
CA THR A 83 8.21 -6.44 19.27
C THR A 83 9.34 -7.24 19.92
N GLU A 84 10.51 -7.30 19.27
CA GLU A 84 11.68 -7.99 19.80
C GLU A 84 12.26 -7.30 21.03
N GLY A 85 12.86 -8.08 21.94
CA GLY A 85 13.49 -7.56 23.17
C GLY A 85 12.52 -7.13 24.28
N LEU A 86 11.21 -7.12 24.03
CA LEU A 86 10.20 -6.70 25.03
C LEU A 86 9.74 -7.82 25.99
N ASN A 87 10.29 -9.04 25.87
CA ASN A 87 9.89 -10.22 26.65
C ASN A 87 8.36 -10.46 26.65
N LEU A 88 7.71 -10.27 25.50
CA LEU A 88 6.25 -10.38 25.36
C LEU A 88 5.74 -11.81 25.64
N ASP A 89 6.57 -12.81 25.36
CA ASP A 89 6.38 -14.22 25.68
C ASP A 89 6.22 -14.44 27.20
N LYS A 90 7.10 -13.84 28.02
CA LYS A 90 7.02 -13.89 29.49
C LYS A 90 5.78 -13.18 30.02
N LEU A 91 5.25 -12.22 29.27
CA LEU A 91 4.01 -11.52 29.61
C LEU A 91 2.76 -12.29 29.16
N GLY A 92 2.89 -13.38 28.41
CA GLY A 92 1.77 -14.16 27.88
C GLY A 92 1.01 -13.46 26.74
N LEU A 93 1.67 -12.54 26.03
CA LEU A 93 1.09 -11.83 24.89
C LEU A 93 1.17 -12.68 23.62
N LYS A 94 0.06 -12.80 22.91
CA LYS A 94 0.00 -13.52 21.63
C LYS A 94 0.51 -12.62 20.50
N LEU A 95 1.41 -13.16 19.69
CA LEU A 95 1.86 -12.56 18.44
C LEU A 95 1.32 -13.37 17.25
N ASP A 96 1.15 -12.72 16.10
CA ASP A 96 0.88 -13.41 14.84
C ASP A 96 2.16 -14.01 14.23
N ALA A 97 2.03 -14.72 13.10
CA ALA A 97 3.17 -15.34 12.43
C ALA A 97 4.23 -14.34 11.89
N LYS A 98 3.91 -13.05 11.85
CA LYS A 98 4.79 -11.95 11.44
C LYS A 98 5.30 -11.12 12.63
N GLY A 99 5.01 -11.54 13.87
CA GLY A 99 5.46 -10.86 15.07
C GLY A 99 4.62 -9.66 15.51
N HIS A 100 3.45 -9.41 14.92
CA HIS A 100 2.54 -8.35 15.35
C HIS A 100 1.79 -8.76 16.61
N ILE A 101 1.49 -7.80 17.49
CA ILE A 101 0.67 -8.04 18.69
C ILE A 101 -0.78 -8.27 18.27
N VAL A 102 -1.31 -9.44 18.61
CA VAL A 102 -2.72 -9.78 18.33
C VAL A 102 -3.62 -8.99 19.28
N VAL A 103 -4.55 -8.22 18.70
CA VAL A 103 -5.56 -7.46 19.43
C VAL A 103 -6.96 -7.68 18.90
N ASP A 104 -7.94 -7.57 19.78
CA ASP A 104 -9.35 -7.56 19.40
C ASP A 104 -9.77 -6.24 18.71
N GLU A 105 -11.07 -6.05 18.48
CA GLU A 105 -11.63 -4.84 17.87
C GLU A 105 -11.53 -3.59 18.75
N PHE A 106 -11.25 -3.76 20.04
CA PHE A 106 -11.11 -2.71 21.04
C PHE A 106 -9.66 -2.45 21.45
N GLN A 107 -8.69 -3.05 20.75
CA GLN A 107 -7.25 -2.91 20.99
C GLN A 107 -6.78 -3.60 22.28
N ASN A 108 -7.58 -4.50 22.85
CA ASN A 108 -7.14 -5.35 23.96
C ASN A 108 -6.24 -6.46 23.42
N THR A 109 -5.13 -6.72 24.13
CA THR A 109 -4.28 -7.88 23.87
C THR A 109 -4.85 -9.15 24.53
N SER A 110 -4.15 -10.28 24.41
CA SER A 110 -4.47 -11.50 25.17
C SER A 110 -4.34 -11.36 26.69
N ARG A 111 -3.74 -10.27 27.19
CA ARG A 111 -3.58 -9.99 28.62
C ARG A 111 -4.40 -8.77 29.03
N LYS A 112 -5.29 -8.99 30.01
CA LYS A 112 -6.12 -7.92 30.59
C LYS A 112 -5.25 -6.78 31.12
N GLY A 113 -5.63 -5.54 30.78
CA GLY A 113 -4.91 -4.33 31.18
C GLY A 113 -3.71 -3.96 30.30
N ILE A 114 -3.41 -4.76 29.26
CA ILE A 114 -2.41 -4.45 28.25
C ILE A 114 -3.11 -4.25 26.91
N TYR A 115 -2.76 -3.16 26.24
CA TYR A 115 -3.35 -2.72 24.98
C TYR A 115 -2.24 -2.45 23.96
N ALA A 116 -2.56 -2.53 22.66
CA ALA A 116 -1.64 -2.18 21.60
C ALA A 116 -2.36 -1.44 20.47
N VAL A 117 -1.72 -0.41 19.90
CA VAL A 117 -2.26 0.46 18.86
C VAL A 117 -1.21 0.75 17.79
N GLY A 118 -1.67 1.05 16.57
CA GLY A 118 -0.80 1.42 15.46
C GLY A 118 -0.10 0.22 14.80
N ASP A 119 1.06 0.49 14.21
CA ASP A 119 1.79 -0.44 13.32
C ASP A 119 2.10 -1.79 13.95
N VAL A 120 2.35 -1.82 15.27
CA VAL A 120 2.68 -3.04 16.01
C VAL A 120 1.57 -4.10 15.95
N CYS A 121 0.34 -3.71 15.59
CA CYS A 121 -0.83 -4.59 15.48
C CYS A 121 -1.09 -5.07 14.03
N GLY A 122 -0.36 -4.57 13.03
CA GLY A 122 -0.44 -5.05 11.64
C GLY A 122 -1.76 -4.78 10.90
N LYS A 123 -2.66 -3.93 11.42
CA LYS A 123 -4.00 -3.67 10.83
C LYS A 123 -3.97 -2.68 9.67
N ALA A 124 -3.64 -1.41 9.96
CA ALA A 124 -3.48 -0.37 8.96
C ALA A 124 -2.36 0.59 9.40
N LEU A 125 -1.28 0.64 8.62
CA LEU A 125 -0.02 1.29 8.97
C LEU A 125 -0.04 2.78 8.63
N LEU A 126 -1.02 3.50 9.18
CA LEU A 126 -1.29 4.90 8.87
C LEU A 126 -1.38 5.73 10.16
N THR A 127 -0.72 6.89 10.16
CA THR A 127 -0.70 7.80 11.32
C THR A 127 -2.10 8.19 11.80
N PRO A 128 -3.07 8.57 10.93
CA PRO A 128 -4.43 8.89 11.38
C PRO A 128 -5.16 7.71 12.04
N VAL A 129 -4.89 6.48 11.59
CA VAL A 129 -5.48 5.26 12.17
C VAL A 129 -4.95 5.05 13.58
N ALA A 130 -3.63 5.15 13.79
CA ALA A 130 -3.02 5.01 15.11
C ALA A 130 -3.56 6.06 16.09
N ILE A 131 -3.67 7.32 15.66
CA ILE A 131 -4.21 8.43 16.46
C ILE A 131 -5.69 8.17 16.81
N ALA A 132 -6.51 7.78 15.82
CA ALA A 132 -7.93 7.54 16.03
C ALA A 132 -8.17 6.35 16.97
N ALA A 133 -7.46 5.23 16.77
CA ALA A 133 -7.52 4.06 17.64
C ALA A 133 -7.07 4.40 19.08
N GLY A 134 -5.97 5.14 19.24
CA GLY A 134 -5.47 5.59 20.54
C GLY A 134 -6.47 6.48 21.28
N ARG A 135 -7.09 7.44 20.59
CA ARG A 135 -8.15 8.30 21.17
C ARG A 135 -9.38 7.49 21.57
N LYS A 136 -9.83 6.58 20.72
CA LYS A 136 -10.99 5.71 21.01
C LYS A 136 -10.72 4.78 22.20
N LEU A 137 -9.51 4.25 22.31
CA LEU A 137 -9.05 3.49 23.46
C LEU A 137 -9.08 4.34 24.74
N ALA A 138 -8.52 5.55 24.71
CA ALA A 138 -8.52 6.44 25.88
C ALA A 138 -9.94 6.79 26.35
N HIS A 139 -10.85 7.11 25.44
CA HIS A 139 -12.27 7.33 25.77
C HIS A 139 -12.91 6.12 26.46
N ARG A 140 -12.58 4.90 26.01
CA ARG A 140 -13.11 3.66 26.58
C ARG A 140 -12.58 3.42 27.99
N LEU A 141 -11.28 3.64 28.20
CA LEU A 141 -10.62 3.36 29.48
C LEU A 141 -10.92 4.41 30.55
N PHE A 142 -11.06 5.69 30.16
CA PHE A 142 -11.04 6.79 31.12
C PHE A 142 -12.30 7.67 31.10
N GLU A 143 -13.15 7.59 30.07
CA GLU A 143 -14.38 8.40 29.95
C GLU A 143 -15.67 7.58 29.98
N GLY A 144 -15.58 6.27 30.28
CA GLY A 144 -16.75 5.38 30.36
C GLY A 144 -17.43 5.07 29.03
N LYS A 145 -16.81 5.41 27.88
CA LYS A 145 -17.35 5.11 26.54
C LYS A 145 -17.06 3.66 26.15
N GLN A 146 -17.77 2.70 26.76
CA GLN A 146 -17.48 1.26 26.67
C GLN A 146 -17.38 0.73 25.22
N ASP A 147 -18.22 1.23 24.32
CA ASP A 147 -18.27 0.77 22.92
C ASP A 147 -17.33 1.57 21.98
N SER A 148 -16.48 2.43 22.50
CA SER A 148 -15.58 3.27 21.72
C SER A 148 -14.47 2.43 21.06
N LYS A 149 -14.64 2.16 19.77
CA LYS A 149 -13.67 1.49 18.89
C LYS A 149 -13.48 2.24 17.57
N LEU A 150 -12.41 1.91 16.86
CA LEU A 150 -12.18 2.40 15.49
C LEU A 150 -12.82 1.43 14.50
N ASP A 151 -13.59 1.96 13.55
CA ASP A 151 -13.97 1.23 12.34
C ASP A 151 -12.78 1.24 11.37
N TYR A 152 -12.30 0.06 11.00
CA TYR A 152 -11.18 -0.11 10.08
C TYR A 152 -11.63 -0.22 8.62
N SER A 153 -12.94 -0.16 8.34
CA SER A 153 -13.47 -0.10 6.99
C SER A 153 -13.30 1.30 6.38
N ASN A 154 -13.15 1.36 5.06
CA ASN A 154 -13.16 2.61 4.28
C ASN A 154 -12.18 3.69 4.76
N ILE A 155 -10.98 3.30 5.21
CA ILE A 155 -9.92 4.25 5.54
C ILE A 155 -9.37 4.86 4.24
N PRO A 156 -9.50 6.17 3.99
CA PRO A 156 -8.91 6.81 2.82
C PRO A 156 -7.38 6.79 2.91
N THR A 157 -6.74 6.55 1.77
CA THR A 157 -5.28 6.47 1.66
C THR A 157 -4.82 7.34 0.49
N VAL A 158 -3.79 8.15 0.74
CA VAL A 158 -3.09 8.93 -0.28
C VAL A 158 -1.68 8.36 -0.46
N VAL A 159 -1.26 8.22 -1.72
CA VAL A 159 0.13 7.90 -2.08
C VAL A 159 0.69 9.07 -2.86
N PHE A 160 1.76 9.68 -2.35
CA PHE A 160 2.47 10.78 -2.98
C PHE A 160 3.41 10.29 -4.10
N SER A 161 2.84 9.58 -5.07
CA SER A 161 3.49 9.25 -6.34
C SER A 161 3.46 10.44 -7.29
N HIS A 162 4.04 10.28 -8.49
CA HIS A 162 4.00 11.29 -9.54
C HIS A 162 3.21 10.73 -10.73
N PRO A 163 1.94 11.12 -10.93
CA PRO A 163 1.13 12.02 -10.09
C PRO A 163 0.56 11.33 -8.82
N PRO A 164 0.04 12.09 -7.82
CA PRO A 164 -0.52 11.55 -6.58
C PRO A 164 -1.72 10.64 -6.80
N ILE A 165 -1.96 9.74 -5.85
CA ILE A 165 -3.07 8.78 -5.84
C ILE A 165 -3.93 9.02 -4.60
N GLY A 166 -5.24 9.02 -4.77
CA GLY A 166 -6.23 8.95 -3.70
C GLY A 166 -7.10 7.70 -3.86
N THR A 167 -7.29 6.94 -2.79
CA THR A 167 -8.10 5.71 -2.83
C THR A 167 -8.86 5.47 -1.53
N VAL A 168 -10.08 4.95 -1.63
CA VAL A 168 -10.90 4.51 -0.49
C VAL A 168 -11.86 3.40 -0.91
N GLY A 169 -12.18 2.50 0.02
CA GLY A 169 -13.13 1.41 -0.21
C GLY A 169 -12.56 0.27 -1.05
N LEU A 170 -13.47 -0.54 -1.61
CA LEU A 170 -13.16 -1.77 -2.34
C LEU A 170 -12.64 -1.48 -3.75
N THR A 171 -11.64 -2.23 -4.21
CA THR A 171 -11.29 -2.25 -5.64
C THR A 171 -12.41 -2.85 -6.48
N GLU A 172 -12.36 -2.69 -7.80
CA GLU A 172 -13.29 -3.39 -8.70
C GLU A 172 -13.26 -4.91 -8.47
N GLU A 173 -12.08 -5.51 -8.36
CA GLU A 173 -11.93 -6.96 -8.14
C GLU A 173 -12.52 -7.42 -6.79
N GLU A 174 -12.28 -6.65 -5.73
CA GLU A 174 -12.83 -6.93 -4.39
C GLU A 174 -14.35 -6.77 -4.36
N ALA A 175 -14.89 -5.74 -5.02
CA ALA A 175 -16.32 -5.53 -5.13
C ALA A 175 -17.00 -6.67 -5.91
N ILE A 176 -16.41 -7.12 -7.02
CA ILE A 176 -16.92 -8.27 -7.79
C ILE A 176 -16.90 -9.54 -6.93
N SER A 177 -15.81 -9.78 -6.20
CA SER A 177 -15.70 -10.93 -5.30
C SER A 177 -16.72 -10.89 -4.16
N THR A 178 -17.16 -9.71 -3.73
CA THR A 178 -18.07 -9.52 -2.60
C THR A 178 -19.54 -9.53 -3.02
N TYR A 179 -19.88 -8.88 -4.13
CA TYR A 179 -21.26 -8.63 -4.56
C TYR A 179 -21.69 -9.43 -5.80
N GLY A 180 -20.76 -10.07 -6.51
CA GLY A 180 -21.02 -10.68 -7.83
C GLY A 180 -20.91 -9.65 -8.95
N ARG A 181 -20.39 -10.08 -10.11
CA ARG A 181 -20.11 -9.20 -11.26
C ARG A 181 -21.36 -8.46 -11.75
N GLU A 182 -22.51 -9.11 -11.69
CA GLU A 182 -23.81 -8.60 -12.12
C GLU A 182 -24.37 -7.49 -11.21
N ASN A 183 -23.89 -7.40 -9.97
CA ASN A 183 -24.30 -6.37 -9.01
C ASN A 183 -23.29 -5.23 -8.91
N VAL A 184 -22.21 -5.26 -9.69
CA VAL A 184 -21.17 -4.22 -9.67
C VAL A 184 -21.23 -3.40 -10.94
N LYS A 185 -21.29 -2.08 -10.79
CA LYS A 185 -21.21 -1.13 -11.88
C LYS A 185 -20.02 -0.21 -11.66
N VAL A 186 -19.24 0.02 -12.70
CA VAL A 186 -18.02 0.81 -12.63
C VAL A 186 -18.15 2.02 -13.57
N TYR A 187 -17.85 3.20 -13.05
CA TYR A 187 -17.73 4.43 -13.83
C TYR A 187 -16.27 4.84 -13.88
N THR A 188 -15.78 5.20 -15.06
CA THR A 188 -14.40 5.63 -15.25
C THR A 188 -14.34 6.89 -16.08
N THR A 189 -13.35 7.74 -15.78
CA THR A 189 -12.99 8.87 -16.61
C THR A 189 -11.48 9.00 -16.69
N SER A 190 -11.00 9.49 -17.82
CA SER A 190 -9.59 9.77 -18.08
C SER A 190 -9.50 11.08 -18.85
N PHE A 191 -8.78 12.06 -18.32
CA PHE A 191 -8.61 13.37 -18.94
C PHE A 191 -7.21 13.92 -18.68
N THR A 192 -6.83 14.96 -19.42
CA THR A 192 -5.60 15.72 -19.13
C THR A 192 -5.97 16.90 -18.24
N PRO A 193 -5.43 17.03 -17.02
CA PRO A 193 -5.65 18.20 -16.19
C PRO A 193 -5.30 19.49 -16.93
N MET A 194 -6.06 20.55 -16.69
CA MET A 194 -5.92 21.83 -17.42
C MET A 194 -4.49 22.37 -17.38
N TYR A 195 -3.78 22.21 -16.25
CA TYR A 195 -2.37 22.58 -16.13
C TYR A 195 -1.48 21.91 -17.20
N HIS A 196 -1.69 20.62 -17.47
CA HIS A 196 -0.94 19.87 -18.48
C HIS A 196 -1.52 20.05 -19.90
N ALA A 197 -2.71 20.62 -20.05
CA ALA A 197 -3.33 20.83 -21.35
C ALA A 197 -2.53 21.80 -22.24
N VAL A 198 -1.73 22.69 -21.66
CA VAL A 198 -0.87 23.64 -22.38
C VAL A 198 0.61 23.26 -22.44
N THR A 199 1.05 22.23 -21.69
CA THR A 199 2.45 21.78 -21.65
C THR A 199 2.75 20.73 -22.72
N GLN A 200 4.02 20.49 -23.03
CA GLN A 200 4.41 19.41 -23.97
C GLN A 200 4.14 18.02 -23.37
N ARG A 201 4.50 17.81 -22.10
CA ARG A 201 4.21 16.57 -21.37
C ARG A 201 2.75 16.57 -20.92
N LYS A 202 1.96 15.61 -21.42
CA LYS A 202 0.55 15.42 -21.07
C LYS A 202 0.40 14.29 -20.05
N THR A 203 0.52 14.61 -18.77
CA THR A 203 0.21 13.64 -17.69
C THR A 203 -1.30 13.53 -17.53
N LYS A 204 -1.82 12.31 -17.53
CA LYS A 204 -3.25 12.05 -17.41
C LYS A 204 -3.70 12.01 -15.95
N CYS A 205 -4.97 12.37 -15.74
CA CYS A 205 -5.71 12.04 -14.54
C CYS A 205 -6.72 10.94 -14.88
N VAL A 206 -6.77 9.91 -14.04
CA VAL A 206 -7.72 8.80 -14.13
C VAL A 206 -8.52 8.72 -12.84
N MET A 207 -9.81 8.46 -12.98
CA MET A 207 -10.72 8.28 -11.84
C MET A 207 -11.65 7.10 -12.11
N LYS A 208 -11.95 6.35 -11.05
CA LYS A 208 -12.85 5.21 -11.04
C LYS A 208 -13.78 5.29 -9.83
N LEU A 209 -15.07 5.11 -10.06
CA LEU A 209 -16.08 4.82 -9.04
C LEU A 209 -16.54 3.37 -9.18
N VAL A 210 -16.57 2.65 -8.07
CA VAL A 210 -17.06 1.29 -7.97
C VAL A 210 -18.37 1.31 -7.18
N CYS A 211 -19.46 0.95 -7.84
CA CYS A 211 -20.81 0.97 -7.30
C CYS A 211 -21.36 -0.46 -7.16
N ALA A 212 -22.15 -0.72 -6.12
CA ALA A 212 -22.76 -2.01 -5.84
C ALA A 212 -24.29 -1.92 -5.66
N GLY A 213 -24.99 -2.93 -6.17
CA GLY A 213 -26.44 -3.10 -6.07
C GLY A 213 -27.25 -2.19 -7.00
N LYS A 214 -28.59 -2.33 -6.93
CA LYS A 214 -29.54 -1.61 -7.79
C LYS A 214 -29.50 -0.09 -7.61
N GLU A 215 -29.23 0.37 -6.39
CA GLU A 215 -29.15 1.79 -6.03
C GLU A 215 -27.77 2.39 -6.34
N GLU A 216 -26.86 1.61 -6.96
CA GLU A 216 -25.50 2.04 -7.31
C GLU A 216 -24.73 2.68 -6.14
N LYS A 217 -24.84 2.08 -4.95
CA LYS A 217 -24.12 2.56 -3.77
C LYS A 217 -22.62 2.55 -4.05
N VAL A 218 -21.94 3.68 -3.89
CA VAL A 218 -20.48 3.77 -4.03
C VAL A 218 -19.83 2.97 -2.91
N VAL A 219 -19.09 1.93 -3.28
CA VAL A 219 -18.31 1.06 -2.38
C VAL A 219 -16.81 1.21 -2.56
N GLY A 220 -16.37 1.88 -3.62
CA GLY A 220 -14.97 2.18 -3.89
C GLY A 220 -14.81 3.44 -4.74
N LEU A 221 -13.75 4.19 -4.48
CA LEU A 221 -13.39 5.39 -5.22
C LEU A 221 -11.86 5.43 -5.31
N HIS A 222 -11.36 5.48 -6.54
CA HIS A 222 -9.93 5.41 -6.84
C HIS A 222 -9.57 6.46 -7.88
N MET A 223 -8.52 7.24 -7.63
CA MET A 223 -8.07 8.25 -8.56
C MET A 223 -6.57 8.45 -8.52
N GLN A 224 -6.02 8.88 -9.65
CA GLN A 224 -4.64 9.27 -9.78
C GLN A 224 -4.55 10.49 -10.68
N GLY A 225 -3.87 11.55 -10.23
CA GLY A 225 -3.78 12.81 -10.95
C GLY A 225 -3.37 13.96 -10.06
N LEU A 226 -3.14 15.12 -10.70
CA LEU A 226 -2.85 16.36 -9.99
C LEU A 226 -4.04 16.74 -9.10
N GLY A 227 -3.79 16.93 -7.80
CA GLY A 227 -4.81 17.31 -6.81
C GLY A 227 -5.61 16.14 -6.24
N CYS A 228 -5.25 14.88 -6.54
CA CYS A 228 -5.90 13.71 -5.92
C CYS A 228 -5.46 13.45 -4.46
N ASP A 229 -4.49 14.23 -3.98
CA ASP A 229 -3.99 14.24 -2.60
C ASP A 229 -4.82 15.11 -1.65
N GLU A 230 -5.71 15.96 -2.19
CA GLU A 230 -6.65 16.85 -1.48
C GLU A 230 -8.11 16.42 -1.71
#